data_AF-A0A814KX98-F1
#
_entry.id   AF-A0A814KX98-F1
#
_cell.length_a   1.000
_cell.length_b   1.000
_cell.length_c   1.000
_cell.angle_alpha   90.00
_cell.angle_beta   90.00
_cell.angle_gamma   90.00
#
_symmetry.space_group_name_H-M   'P 1'
#
loop_
_entity.id
_entity.type
_entity.pdbx_description
1 polymer ?
#
loop_
_entity_poly.entity_id
_entity_poly.type
_entity_poly.pdbx_seq_one_letter_code
_entity_poly.pdbx_strand_id
1 'polypeptide(L)'
;MSTNDCILSLPIKTYLEPSEISILPQHRLKARRTNLIPAICFYNGSFAPIHAGHVNVLQSAKQYIDSLGTHELLAAYMSPSHSEYLAAKLKSTEFLSIAHRLAMIHLAVENLDWVMVDLYETFQPRTTRLGIIMDAFMKRVRSQLPDGNEIDVFWLQGEDALRFPPFEIAIRLGFQPLYVLNRNSNENTAGSNQDKRENQWQKKRACSLFPERSHLVKATDLNLSSTAIRRCASEASVTHEQLQLCTHLDNITSYILRNHLWCSRKDAMSLDVSSAPVFSYKIEDLTPESLSEMVSKSSNVPIKIVSYESERIGEGKGWGGPIYRLFNIQYSSVLDNSLPSSMILKLSTGIWNGHVASLEPEFYLNLAPRISHIQIPRFYYAARSADNPNATLLLLEDLSMTHKAIGERLQFDDRTLCVLVATIATVHAEFFEHPLLLTDAFAWLPPLNTLVSYYQPKYTQRINSEPYQRLLERNLSSKAVAYANGLSTYIPHLFQALSSERFSLAHGDFWKNNILVQDDHPHRLVLLDWQTCCRANGLLDVAYFLRLLGSERARSLERQLLEIYHQTLIKYGISRYSLSDIRKDYYSLALPFMFVFFVCWDANRRDKMSQTTFILEDIINYNKKPQTHDTYL
;
A
#
# COMPACT_ATOMS: atom_id res chain seq x y z
N MET A 1 35.66 0.71 3.14
CA MET A 1 34.59 0.07 3.92
C MET A 1 33.81 1.18 4.61
N SER A 2 32.71 1.63 4.02
CA SER A 2 31.78 2.59 4.63
C SER A 2 30.38 1.98 4.62
N THR A 3 29.76 1.95 5.79
CA THR A 3 28.60 1.13 6.19
C THR A 3 27.24 1.81 5.99
N ASN A 4 27.07 2.65 4.97
CA ASN A 4 25.84 3.46 4.82
C ASN A 4 24.83 2.99 3.75
N ASP A 5 25.09 1.90 3.03
CA ASP A 5 24.20 1.44 1.93
C ASP A 5 23.22 0.30 2.32
N CYS A 6 23.13 -0.09 3.60
CA CYS A 6 22.50 -1.37 3.97
C CYS A 6 21.13 -1.29 4.69
N ILE A 7 20.49 -0.11 4.79
CA ILE A 7 19.26 0.05 5.60
C ILE A 7 17.97 -0.08 4.77
N LEU A 8 18.02 0.05 3.44
CA LEU A 8 16.86 -0.22 2.56
C LEU A 8 16.72 -1.69 2.14
N SER A 9 17.65 -2.55 2.54
CA SER A 9 17.68 -3.98 2.24
C SER A 9 17.22 -4.86 3.40
N LEU A 10 16.72 -4.30 4.51
CA LEU A 10 16.01 -5.13 5.48
C LEU A 10 14.81 -5.73 4.75
N PRO A 11 14.68 -7.07 4.66
CA PRO A 11 13.44 -7.67 4.23
C PRO A 11 12.45 -7.28 5.32
N ILE A 12 11.66 -6.22 5.09
CA ILE A 12 10.32 -6.22 5.66
C ILE A 12 9.79 -7.56 5.19
N LYS A 13 9.60 -8.52 6.09
CA LYS A 13 8.82 -9.71 5.79
C LYS A 13 7.50 -9.17 5.26
N THR A 14 7.38 -9.08 3.94
CA THR A 14 6.17 -8.68 3.21
C THR A 14 5.06 -9.71 3.42
N TYR A 15 5.36 -10.76 4.18
CA TYR A 15 4.45 -11.74 4.67
C TYR A 15 4.72 -11.98 6.16
N LEU A 16 3.96 -11.32 7.05
CA LEU A 16 3.76 -11.87 8.39
C LEU A 16 2.59 -12.85 8.32
N GLU A 17 2.81 -14.12 8.61
CA GLU A 17 1.71 -15.08 8.77
C GLU A 17 0.86 -14.67 9.99
N PRO A 18 -0.46 -14.95 10.03
CA PRO A 18 -1.28 -14.70 11.22
C PRO A 18 -0.68 -15.31 12.51
N SER A 19 0.02 -16.44 12.38
CA SER A 19 0.79 -17.06 13.47
C SER A 19 2.01 -16.27 13.91
N GLU A 20 2.55 -15.39 13.08
CA GLU A 20 3.67 -14.50 13.43
C GLU A 20 3.18 -13.23 14.13
N ILE A 21 1.95 -12.77 13.87
CA ILE A 21 1.32 -11.63 14.55
C ILE A 21 0.97 -11.97 16.01
N SER A 22 0.66 -13.24 16.30
CA SER A 22 0.40 -13.71 17.67
C SER A 22 1.68 -13.89 18.51
N ILE A 23 2.86 -13.84 17.88
CA ILE A 23 4.15 -13.91 18.58
C ILE A 23 4.55 -12.49 18.99
N LEU A 24 4.89 -12.34 20.27
CA LEU A 24 5.47 -11.11 20.80
C LEU A 24 6.94 -11.02 20.36
N PRO A 25 7.37 -9.95 19.69
CA PRO A 25 8.75 -9.81 19.23
C PRO A 25 9.75 -9.83 20.39
N GLN A 26 10.90 -10.52 20.24
CA GLN A 26 11.90 -10.61 21.31
C GLN A 26 13.32 -10.22 20.86
N HIS A 27 13.50 -9.81 19.60
CA HIS A 27 14.83 -9.58 18.98
C HIS A 27 15.66 -8.46 19.64
N ARG A 28 15.02 -7.55 20.40
CA ARG A 28 15.68 -6.49 21.18
C ARG A 28 15.44 -6.63 22.69
N LEU A 29 14.94 -7.78 23.13
CA LEU A 29 14.71 -8.05 24.56
C LEU A 29 16.05 -8.23 25.26
N LYS A 30 16.31 -7.44 26.30
CA LYS A 30 17.51 -7.63 27.12
C LYS A 30 17.30 -8.79 28.09
N ALA A 31 18.35 -9.59 28.26
CA ALA A 31 18.40 -10.55 29.36
C ALA A 31 18.47 -9.79 30.69
N ARG A 32 17.69 -10.24 31.67
CA ARG A 32 17.74 -9.74 33.06
C ARG A 32 19.13 -10.00 33.64
N ARG A 33 19.76 -8.96 34.21
CA ARG A 33 21.12 -9.04 34.78
C ARG A 33 21.14 -8.84 36.29
N THR A 34 20.05 -8.34 36.85
CA THR A 34 19.97 -7.98 38.27
C THR A 34 18.81 -8.69 38.96
N ASN A 35 18.78 -8.62 40.30
CA ASN A 35 17.65 -9.09 41.09
C ASN A 35 16.49 -8.06 41.15
N LEU A 36 16.58 -6.96 40.40
CA LEU A 36 15.51 -5.96 40.30
C LEU A 36 14.28 -6.54 39.58
N ILE A 37 13.13 -5.88 39.74
CA ILE A 37 11.88 -6.29 39.09
C ILE A 37 12.03 -6.05 37.58
N PRO A 38 11.87 -7.08 36.73
CA PRO A 38 11.96 -6.89 35.29
C PRO A 38 10.80 -5.99 34.83
N ALA A 39 11.10 -4.99 34.01
CA ALA A 39 10.12 -4.05 33.49
C ALA A 39 10.12 -4.04 31.96
N ILE A 40 8.95 -3.83 31.37
CA ILE A 40 8.83 -3.50 29.94
C ILE A 40 7.89 -2.31 29.75
N CYS A 41 8.02 -1.63 28.63
CA CYS A 41 7.08 -0.57 28.23
C CYS A 41 6.16 -1.02 27.10
N PHE A 42 4.89 -0.64 27.18
CA PHE A 42 3.92 -0.70 26.08
C PHE A 42 3.60 0.72 25.64
N TYR A 43 3.81 1.05 24.36
CA TYR A 43 3.59 2.39 23.83
C TYR A 43 2.75 2.35 22.55
N ASN A 44 1.44 2.52 22.71
CA ASN A 44 0.53 2.55 21.57
C ASN A 44 0.29 3.96 21.02
N GLY A 45 0.05 4.06 19.72
CA GLY A 45 -0.18 5.35 19.09
C GLY A 45 -0.37 5.30 17.58
N SER A 46 -0.81 6.42 17.00
CA SER A 46 -1.00 6.51 15.55
C SER A 46 0.33 6.58 14.78
N PHE A 47 1.33 7.27 15.35
CA PHE A 47 2.65 7.48 14.76
C PHE A 47 2.61 7.93 13.29
N ALA A 48 1.81 8.96 12.98
CA ALA A 48 1.50 9.40 11.62
C ALA A 48 1.89 10.87 11.33
N PRO A 49 3.19 11.20 11.22
CA PRO A 49 4.35 10.31 11.43
C PRO A 49 4.84 10.30 12.90
N ILE A 50 5.73 9.36 13.20
CA ILE A 50 6.61 9.44 14.38
C ILE A 50 7.55 10.65 14.27
N HIS A 51 8.05 11.17 15.39
CA HIS A 51 8.93 12.34 15.47
C HIS A 51 9.75 12.33 16.77
N ALA A 52 10.71 13.23 16.95
CA ALA A 52 11.62 13.23 18.11
C ALA A 52 10.87 13.28 19.45
N GLY A 53 9.72 13.98 19.52
CA GLY A 53 8.86 13.96 20.71
C GLY A 53 8.42 12.55 21.17
N HIS A 54 8.17 11.61 20.25
CA HIS A 54 7.85 10.22 20.59
C HIS A 54 9.10 9.46 21.09
N VAL A 55 10.26 9.74 20.48
CA VAL A 55 11.56 9.18 20.91
C VAL A 55 11.92 9.66 22.31
N ASN A 56 11.67 10.93 22.61
CA ASN A 56 11.88 11.53 23.92
C ASN A 56 10.99 10.89 25.00
N VAL A 57 9.74 10.51 24.67
CA VAL A 57 8.87 9.74 25.58
C VAL A 57 9.51 8.42 25.99
N LEU A 58 10.06 7.68 25.01
CA LEU A 58 10.75 6.41 25.29
C LEU A 58 11.99 6.63 26.16
N GLN A 59 12.84 7.59 25.81
CA GLN A 59 14.07 7.87 26.55
C GLN A 59 13.80 8.36 27.99
N SER A 60 12.83 9.25 28.16
CA SER A 60 12.43 9.78 29.47
C SER A 60 11.81 8.69 30.34
N ALA A 61 11.00 7.80 29.76
CA ALA A 61 10.46 6.66 30.47
C ALA A 61 11.55 5.71 30.96
N LYS A 62 12.55 5.43 30.11
CA LYS A 62 13.71 4.61 30.50
C LYS A 62 14.47 5.22 31.68
N GLN A 63 14.84 6.49 31.58
CA GLN A 63 15.54 7.20 32.65
C GLN A 63 14.74 7.18 33.96
N TYR A 64 13.42 7.38 33.88
CA TYR A 64 12.55 7.32 35.05
C TYR A 64 12.52 5.93 35.69
N ILE A 65 12.30 4.88 34.91
CA ILE A 65 12.24 3.49 35.41
C ILE A 65 13.59 3.10 36.04
N ASP A 66 14.70 3.43 35.39
CA ASP A 66 16.04 3.20 35.93
C ASP A 66 16.25 3.99 37.26
N SER A 67 15.69 5.20 37.38
CA SER A 67 15.79 6.03 38.59
C SER A 67 14.98 5.52 39.79
N LEU A 68 14.00 4.63 39.57
CA LEU A 68 13.24 4.02 40.67
C LEU A 68 14.12 3.15 41.57
N GLY A 69 15.23 2.62 41.03
CA GLY A 69 16.13 1.71 41.74
C GLY A 69 15.52 0.34 42.08
N THR A 70 14.27 0.10 41.71
CA THR A 70 13.52 -1.15 41.95
C THR A 70 13.33 -2.00 40.70
N HIS A 71 13.51 -1.40 39.52
CA HIS A 71 13.18 -2.01 38.23
C HIS A 71 14.40 -2.08 37.30
N GLU A 72 14.44 -3.12 36.48
CA GLU A 72 15.38 -3.25 35.35
C GLU A 72 14.58 -3.26 34.05
N LEU A 73 14.71 -2.22 33.22
CA LEU A 73 13.99 -2.15 31.95
C LEU A 73 14.60 -3.08 30.90
N LEU A 74 13.83 -4.09 30.50
CA LEU A 74 14.25 -5.12 29.53
C LEU A 74 13.95 -4.74 28.07
N ALA A 75 12.84 -4.05 27.81
CA ALA A 75 12.42 -3.66 26.46
C ALA A 75 11.27 -2.63 26.44
N ALA A 76 11.04 -2.03 25.27
CA ALA A 76 9.79 -1.36 24.93
C ALA A 76 9.19 -1.90 23.63
N TYR A 77 7.86 -1.95 23.64
CA TYR A 77 7.02 -2.36 22.52
C TYR A 77 6.22 -1.17 22.02
N MET A 78 6.58 -0.66 20.85
CA MET A 78 5.76 0.29 20.11
C MET A 78 4.62 -0.46 19.43
N SER A 79 3.38 -0.02 19.65
CA SER A 79 2.17 -0.65 19.13
C SER A 79 1.43 0.32 18.20
N PRO A 80 1.70 0.30 16.87
CA PRO A 80 1.05 1.22 15.96
C PRO A 80 -0.42 0.88 15.78
N SER A 81 -1.28 1.89 15.84
CA SER A 81 -2.73 1.68 15.68
C SER A 81 -3.10 1.21 14.27
N HIS A 82 -4.20 0.45 14.16
CA HIS A 82 -4.72 -0.06 12.89
C HIS A 82 -5.14 1.06 11.93
N SER A 83 -5.05 0.78 10.63
CA SER A 83 -5.27 1.75 9.55
C SER A 83 -6.68 2.36 9.56
N GLU A 84 -7.71 1.58 9.92
CA GLU A 84 -9.09 2.07 10.00
C GLU A 84 -9.32 3.11 11.11
N TYR A 85 -8.56 3.08 12.22
CA TYR A 85 -8.62 4.11 13.27
C TYR A 85 -7.97 5.39 12.77
N LEU A 86 -6.85 5.28 12.04
CA LEU A 86 -6.20 6.43 11.42
C LEU A 86 -7.11 7.09 10.39
N ALA A 87 -7.79 6.31 9.53
CA ALA A 87 -8.70 6.83 8.52
C ALA A 87 -9.86 7.65 9.12
N ALA A 88 -10.31 7.33 10.34
CA ALA A 88 -11.33 8.10 11.05
C ALA A 88 -10.75 9.33 11.78
N LYS A 89 -9.47 9.28 12.19
CA LYS A 89 -8.79 10.34 12.95
C LYS A 89 -8.18 11.42 12.05
N LEU A 90 -7.77 11.04 10.85
CA LEU A 90 -7.07 11.90 9.89
C LEU A 90 -8.03 12.31 8.77
N LYS A 91 -7.75 13.45 8.14
CA LYS A 91 -8.41 13.79 6.87
C LYS A 91 -8.00 12.76 5.80
N SER A 92 -8.83 12.54 4.79
CA SER A 92 -8.51 11.62 3.69
C SER A 92 -7.18 11.94 3.00
N THR A 93 -6.83 13.22 2.90
CA THR A 93 -5.55 13.72 2.35
C THR A 93 -4.36 13.56 3.30
N GLU A 94 -4.62 13.33 4.59
CA GLU A 94 -3.60 13.15 5.64
C GLU A 94 -3.32 11.67 5.92
N PHE A 95 -4.11 10.76 5.34
CA PHE A 95 -3.96 9.33 5.56
C PHE A 95 -2.58 8.84 5.11
N LEU A 96 -2.03 7.89 5.87
CA LEU A 96 -0.73 7.30 5.63
C LEU A 96 -0.82 5.79 5.80
N SER A 97 -0.31 5.05 4.81
CA SER A 97 -0.28 3.58 4.84
C SER A 97 0.50 3.07 6.06
N ILE A 98 0.21 1.83 6.47
CA ILE A 98 0.94 1.18 7.56
C ILE A 98 2.43 1.07 7.23
N ALA A 99 2.80 0.73 5.99
CA ALA A 99 4.19 0.54 5.63
C ALA A 99 5.02 1.81 5.79
N HIS A 100 4.53 2.98 5.37
CA HIS A 100 5.24 4.24 5.61
C HIS A 100 5.38 4.56 7.10
N ARG A 101 4.35 4.27 7.90
CA ARG A 101 4.44 4.41 9.36
C ARG A 101 5.50 3.50 9.95
N LEU A 102 5.51 2.23 9.56
CA LEU A 102 6.49 1.25 10.03
C LEU A 102 7.91 1.60 9.60
N ALA A 103 8.11 2.00 8.35
CA ALA A 103 9.41 2.45 7.85
C ALA A 103 9.93 3.63 8.69
N MET A 104 9.08 4.65 8.91
CA MET A 104 9.45 5.79 9.75
C MET A 104 9.66 5.41 11.22
N ILE A 105 8.87 4.49 11.79
CA ILE A 105 9.10 4.00 13.15
C ILE A 105 10.45 3.31 13.25
N HIS A 106 10.77 2.39 12.34
CA HIS A 106 12.05 1.69 12.32
C HIS A 106 13.24 2.63 12.19
N LEU A 107 13.16 3.63 11.29
CA LEU A 107 14.17 4.67 11.17
C LEU A 107 14.33 5.47 12.48
N ALA A 108 13.22 5.87 13.11
CA ALA A 108 13.25 6.69 14.32
C ALA A 108 13.82 5.95 15.54
N VAL A 109 13.66 4.63 15.63
CA VAL A 109 14.12 3.81 16.78
C VAL A 109 15.31 2.92 16.44
N GLU A 110 15.96 3.14 15.29
CA GLU A 110 17.06 2.31 14.81
C GLU A 110 18.16 2.16 15.86
N ASN A 111 18.56 3.29 16.47
CA ASN A 111 19.60 3.39 17.49
C ASN A 111 19.13 3.03 18.91
N LEU A 112 17.87 2.60 19.09
CA LEU A 112 17.34 2.18 20.38
C LEU A 112 17.29 0.65 20.44
N ASP A 113 18.39 0.05 20.86
CA ASP A 113 18.62 -1.41 20.89
C ASP A 113 17.75 -2.22 21.88
N TRP A 114 16.79 -1.56 22.53
CA TRP A 114 15.81 -2.09 23.48
C TRP A 114 14.35 -1.80 23.06
N VAL A 115 14.15 -1.08 21.95
CA VAL A 115 12.81 -0.72 21.43
C VAL A 115 12.50 -1.51 20.18
N MET A 116 11.31 -2.12 20.13
CA MET A 116 10.83 -2.86 18.96
C MET A 116 9.35 -2.59 18.68
N VAL A 117 8.88 -3.04 17.52
CA VAL A 117 7.50 -2.83 17.07
C VAL A 117 6.69 -4.11 17.25
N ASP A 118 5.57 -4.01 17.96
CA ASP A 118 4.53 -5.03 18.05
C ASP A 118 3.37 -4.69 17.10
N LEU A 119 3.15 -5.56 16.11
CA LEU A 119 2.16 -5.33 15.05
C LEU A 119 0.78 -5.89 15.37
N TYR A 120 0.58 -6.47 16.56
CA TYR A 120 -0.71 -7.05 16.92
C TYR A 120 -1.86 -6.05 16.79
N GLU A 121 -1.72 -4.83 17.34
CA GLU A 121 -2.73 -3.77 17.24
C GLU A 121 -2.99 -3.34 15.80
N THR A 122 -1.94 -3.25 15.00
CA THR A 122 -1.99 -2.81 13.60
C THR A 122 -2.94 -3.65 12.76
N PHE A 123 -2.95 -4.96 13.00
CA PHE A 123 -3.72 -5.93 12.21
C PHE A 123 -5.07 -6.30 12.83
N GLN A 124 -5.51 -5.62 13.90
CA GLN A 124 -6.85 -5.83 14.44
C GLN A 124 -7.92 -5.04 13.65
N PRO A 125 -9.16 -5.56 13.59
CA PRO A 125 -10.31 -4.80 13.09
C PRO A 125 -10.56 -3.52 13.91
N ARG A 126 -11.17 -2.49 13.31
CA ARG A 126 -11.51 -1.25 14.04
C ARG A 126 -12.42 -1.41 15.23
N THR A 127 -13.26 -2.44 15.21
CA THR A 127 -14.17 -2.72 16.33
C THR A 127 -13.42 -3.19 17.58
N THR A 128 -12.15 -3.58 17.44
CA THR A 128 -11.32 -4.04 18.54
C THR A 128 -10.96 -2.87 19.46
N ARG A 129 -11.54 -2.90 20.65
CA ARG A 129 -11.31 -1.88 21.67
C ARG A 129 -9.88 -2.00 22.21
N LEU A 130 -9.28 -0.87 22.58
CA LEU A 130 -7.93 -0.83 23.17
C LEU A 130 -7.75 -1.79 24.36
N GLY A 131 -8.79 -1.97 25.19
CA GLY A 131 -8.75 -2.94 26.29
C GLY A 131 -8.49 -4.39 25.85
N ILE A 132 -8.99 -4.80 24.68
CA ILE A 132 -8.73 -6.14 24.10
C ILE A 132 -7.29 -6.22 23.58
N ILE A 133 -6.78 -5.16 22.95
CA ILE A 133 -5.37 -5.08 22.52
C ILE A 133 -4.43 -5.24 23.72
N MET A 134 -4.72 -4.50 24.79
CA MET A 134 -3.91 -4.51 26.02
C MET A 134 -3.99 -5.87 26.74
N ASP A 135 -5.17 -6.50 26.78
CA ASP A 135 -5.34 -7.85 27.32
C ASP A 135 -4.54 -8.88 26.51
N ALA A 136 -4.60 -8.81 25.18
CA ALA A 136 -3.82 -9.68 24.30
C ALA A 136 -2.31 -9.45 24.44
N PHE A 137 -1.87 -8.20 24.61
CA PHE A 137 -0.47 -7.88 24.91
C PHE A 137 -0.03 -8.50 26.23
N MET A 138 -0.79 -8.31 27.31
CA MET A 138 -0.48 -8.90 28.62
C MET A 138 -0.43 -10.43 28.54
N LYS A 139 -1.41 -11.08 27.91
CA LYS A 139 -1.41 -12.54 27.73
C LYS A 139 -0.14 -13.03 27.03
N ARG A 140 0.31 -12.34 25.98
CA ARG A 140 1.55 -12.67 25.26
C ARG A 140 2.79 -12.43 26.12
N VAL A 141 2.86 -11.33 26.87
CA VAL A 141 3.95 -11.07 27.83
C VAL A 141 4.05 -12.19 28.85
N ARG A 142 2.93 -12.55 29.48
CA ARG A 142 2.87 -13.58 30.54
C ARG A 142 3.21 -14.98 30.04
N SER A 143 2.90 -15.30 28.78
CA SER A 143 3.09 -16.64 28.22
C SER A 143 4.36 -16.84 27.41
N GLN A 144 4.93 -15.77 26.83
CA GLN A 144 6.00 -15.88 25.84
C GLN A 144 7.34 -15.30 26.29
N LEU A 145 7.36 -14.42 27.31
CA LEU A 145 8.61 -13.86 27.83
C LEU A 145 9.13 -14.67 29.02
N PRO A 146 10.47 -14.75 29.18
CA PRO A 146 11.09 -15.27 30.41
C PRO A 146 10.60 -14.49 31.63
N ASP A 147 10.30 -15.20 32.72
CA ASP A 147 9.74 -14.63 33.96
C ASP A 147 8.51 -13.76 33.72
N GLY A 148 7.72 -14.07 32.67
CA GLY A 148 6.62 -13.23 32.20
C GLY A 148 5.67 -12.78 33.32
N ASN A 149 5.41 -13.61 34.32
CA ASN A 149 4.56 -13.28 35.47
C ASN A 149 5.16 -12.26 36.46
N GLU A 150 6.48 -12.12 36.49
CA GLU A 150 7.21 -11.16 37.32
C GLU A 150 7.39 -9.80 36.64
N ILE A 151 7.12 -9.70 35.33
CA ILE A 151 7.35 -8.48 34.56
C ILE A 151 6.31 -7.40 34.88
N ASP A 152 6.77 -6.24 35.34
CA ASP A 152 5.97 -5.03 35.42
C ASP A 152 5.85 -4.34 34.06
N VAL A 153 4.63 -3.96 33.69
CA VAL A 153 4.34 -3.38 32.36
C VAL A 153 3.94 -1.92 32.50
N PHE A 154 4.83 -1.02 32.09
CA PHE A 154 4.56 0.42 32.07
C PHE A 154 3.84 0.82 30.77
N TRP A 155 2.68 1.46 30.88
CA TRP A 155 1.94 1.95 29.73
C TRP A 155 2.30 3.41 29.46
N LEU A 156 3.10 3.64 28.42
CA LEU A 156 3.60 4.96 28.05
C LEU A 156 2.50 5.79 27.40
N GLN A 157 2.33 7.01 27.91
CA GLN A 157 1.35 7.96 27.40
C GLN A 157 1.97 9.35 27.28
N GLY A 158 1.64 10.05 26.20
CA GLY A 158 1.90 11.48 26.10
C GLY A 158 0.91 12.29 26.95
N GLU A 159 1.23 13.55 27.22
CA GLU A 159 0.41 14.47 28.01
C GLU A 159 -1.05 14.62 27.54
N ASP A 160 -1.34 14.43 26.25
CA ASP A 160 -2.71 14.53 25.72
C ASP A 160 -3.67 13.49 26.33
N ALA A 161 -3.13 12.36 26.83
CA ALA A 161 -3.90 11.34 27.53
C ALA A 161 -4.48 11.81 28.88
N LEU A 162 -3.94 12.89 29.46
CA LEU A 162 -4.45 13.47 30.71
C LEU A 162 -5.84 14.09 30.57
N ARG A 163 -6.29 14.38 29.34
CA ARG A 163 -7.63 14.92 29.06
C ARG A 163 -8.73 13.86 29.20
N PHE A 164 -8.37 12.59 29.14
CA PHE A 164 -9.30 11.47 29.23
C PHE A 164 -9.34 10.91 30.66
N PRO A 165 -10.47 10.31 31.09
CA PRO A 165 -10.57 9.66 32.40
C PRO A 165 -9.54 8.52 32.57
N PRO A 166 -9.28 8.07 33.81
CA PRO A 166 -8.47 6.87 34.06
C PRO A 166 -8.99 5.70 33.22
N PHE A 167 -8.09 5.02 32.52
CA PHE A 167 -8.46 3.84 31.74
C PHE A 167 -8.38 2.60 32.65
N GLU A 168 -9.39 2.44 33.50
CA GLU A 168 -9.42 1.43 34.56
C GLU A 168 -9.19 0.00 34.07
N ILE A 169 -9.59 -0.30 32.83
CA ILE A 169 -9.35 -1.60 32.21
C ILE A 169 -7.84 -1.91 32.15
N ALA A 170 -7.00 -0.96 31.76
CA ALA A 170 -5.54 -1.17 31.72
C ALA A 170 -4.97 -1.47 33.11
N ILE A 171 -5.43 -0.75 34.13
CA ILE A 171 -4.93 -0.91 35.49
C ILE A 171 -5.34 -2.27 36.05
N ARG A 172 -6.57 -2.71 35.81
CA ARG A 172 -7.06 -4.06 36.15
C ARG A 172 -6.31 -5.17 35.43
N LEU A 173 -5.85 -4.92 34.21
CA LEU A 173 -4.99 -5.85 33.46
C LEU A 173 -3.55 -5.89 34.00
N GLY A 174 -3.18 -4.99 34.91
CA GLY A 174 -1.85 -4.95 35.53
C GLY A 174 -0.88 -3.95 34.93
N PHE A 175 -1.32 -3.04 34.05
CA PHE A 175 -0.47 -1.97 33.54
C PHE A 175 -0.25 -0.88 34.60
N GLN A 176 0.93 -0.26 34.55
CA GLN A 176 1.30 0.92 35.31
C GLN A 176 1.32 2.15 34.38
N PRO A 177 0.30 3.02 34.39
CA PRO A 177 0.28 4.21 33.53
C PRO A 177 1.47 5.15 33.81
N LEU A 178 2.26 5.44 32.78
CA LEU A 178 3.40 6.36 32.84
C LEU A 178 3.17 7.52 31.87
N TYR A 179 2.86 8.69 32.41
CA TYR A 179 2.61 9.91 31.63
C TYR A 179 3.89 10.71 31.48
N VAL A 180 4.22 11.11 30.26
CA VAL A 180 5.39 11.96 29.98
C VAL A 180 4.92 13.34 29.51
N LEU A 181 5.29 14.37 30.26
CA LEU A 181 5.02 15.77 29.94
C LEU A 181 6.20 16.33 29.13
N ASN A 182 5.97 16.63 27.86
CA ASN A 182 7.00 17.02 26.89
C ASN A 182 6.66 18.30 26.10
N ARG A 183 5.68 19.09 26.56
CA ARG A 183 5.30 20.39 25.98
C ARG A 183 5.11 21.47 27.05
N ASN A 184 5.73 22.64 26.90
CA ASN A 184 5.26 23.87 27.51
C ASN A 184 4.54 24.70 26.44
N SER A 185 3.30 25.09 26.70
CA SER A 185 2.61 26.06 25.83
C SER A 185 3.03 27.46 26.22
N ASN A 186 3.32 28.28 25.20
CA ASN A 186 3.72 29.70 25.23
C ASN A 186 3.42 30.46 26.54
N GLU A 187 4.44 31.16 27.04
CA GLU A 187 4.61 31.80 28.35
C GLU A 187 3.60 32.89 28.78
N ASN A 188 2.47 33.09 28.11
CA ASN A 188 1.61 34.27 28.34
C ASN A 188 0.37 34.05 29.23
N THR A 189 0.33 33.01 30.09
CA THR A 189 -0.73 32.91 31.11
C THR A 189 -0.15 32.59 32.49
N ALA A 190 -0.46 33.43 33.48
CA ALA A 190 -0.02 33.27 34.86
C ALA A 190 -0.44 31.89 35.42
N GLY A 191 0.55 31.15 35.92
CA GLY A 191 0.47 29.74 36.34
C GLY A 191 1.04 28.82 35.25
N SER A 192 2.21 28.21 35.50
CA SER A 192 2.87 27.39 34.50
C SER A 192 1.92 26.28 34.02
N ASN A 193 1.77 26.10 32.70
CA ASN A 193 0.88 25.07 32.16
C ASN A 193 1.29 23.66 32.60
N GLN A 194 2.56 23.49 32.99
CA GLN A 194 3.08 22.27 33.59
C GLN A 194 2.44 21.99 34.96
N ASP A 195 2.26 23.01 35.81
CA ASP A 195 1.54 22.86 37.09
C ASP A 195 0.07 22.49 36.87
N LYS A 196 -0.56 22.99 35.80
CA LYS A 196 -1.93 22.57 35.43
C LYS A 196 -1.98 21.10 35.01
N ARG A 197 -1.00 20.62 34.24
CA ARG A 197 -0.91 19.21 33.82
C ARG A 197 -0.61 18.28 34.99
N GLU A 198 0.30 18.68 35.86
CA GLU A 198 0.57 18.00 37.14
C GLU A 198 -0.72 17.88 37.95
N ASN A 199 -1.45 18.98 38.14
CA ASN A 199 -2.72 18.98 38.86
C ASN A 199 -3.78 18.08 38.20
N GLN A 200 -3.85 18.04 36.87
CA GLN A 200 -4.73 17.11 36.14
C GLN A 200 -4.34 15.65 36.41
N TRP A 201 -3.05 15.34 36.37
CA TRP A 201 -2.55 14.02 36.69
C TRP A 201 -2.81 13.63 38.15
N GLN A 202 -2.59 14.53 39.11
CA GLN A 202 -2.87 14.29 40.53
C GLN A 202 -4.35 13.94 40.76
N LYS A 203 -5.27 14.68 40.13
CA LYS A 203 -6.71 14.35 40.17
C LYS A 203 -6.99 12.98 39.56
N LYS A 204 -6.39 12.69 38.41
CA LYS A 204 -6.55 11.41 37.71
C LYS A 204 -6.02 10.23 38.55
N ARG A 205 -4.87 10.43 39.19
CA ARG A 205 -4.24 9.47 40.11
C ARG A 205 -5.09 9.23 41.34
N ALA A 206 -5.65 10.28 41.94
CA ALA A 206 -6.52 10.16 43.11
C ALA A 206 -7.82 9.39 42.83
N CYS A 207 -8.30 9.40 41.58
CA CYS A 207 -9.47 8.63 41.16
C CYS A 207 -9.18 7.20 40.69
N SER A 208 -7.90 6.81 40.64
CA SER A 208 -7.50 5.48 40.15
C SER A 208 -7.74 4.40 41.20
N LEU A 209 -8.08 3.19 40.76
CA LEU A 209 -8.12 2.01 41.64
C LEU A 209 -6.78 1.70 42.32
N PHE A 210 -5.65 2.08 41.69
CA PHE A 210 -4.28 1.80 42.17
C PHE A 210 -3.39 3.03 41.97
N PRO A 211 -3.53 4.08 42.81
CA PRO A 211 -2.80 5.35 42.66
C PRO A 211 -1.27 5.21 42.65
N GLU A 212 -0.75 4.21 43.35
CA GLU A 212 0.68 3.87 43.44
C GLU A 212 1.27 3.36 42.11
N ARG A 213 0.43 2.89 41.17
CA ARG A 213 0.84 2.42 39.84
C ARG A 213 0.76 3.48 38.75
N SER A 214 0.40 4.71 39.12
CA SER A 214 0.33 5.85 38.21
C SER A 214 1.55 6.73 38.40
N HIS A 215 2.24 7.03 37.31
CA HIS A 215 3.54 7.71 37.29
C HIS A 215 3.50 8.93 36.36
N LEU A 216 4.31 9.94 36.67
CA LEU A 216 4.44 11.15 35.87
C LEU A 216 5.92 11.53 35.73
N VAL A 217 6.32 11.85 34.51
CA VAL A 217 7.68 12.26 34.17
C VAL A 217 7.63 13.62 33.49
N LYS A 218 8.44 14.55 33.97
CA LYS A 218 8.68 15.84 33.33
C LYS A 218 9.90 15.68 32.41
N ALA A 219 9.67 15.75 31.10
CA ALA A 219 10.70 15.58 30.08
C ALA A 219 11.07 16.92 29.43
N THR A 220 12.14 16.92 28.64
CA THR A 220 12.55 18.07 27.83
C THR A 220 11.41 18.50 26.90
N ASP A 221 11.17 19.81 26.84
CA ASP A 221 10.17 20.40 25.97
C ASP A 221 10.67 20.40 24.52
N LEU A 222 9.93 19.72 23.65
CA LEU A 222 10.18 19.73 22.21
C LEU A 222 9.01 20.36 21.43
N ASN A 223 7.84 20.53 22.06
CA ASN A 223 6.61 21.05 21.45
C ASN A 223 6.27 20.52 20.03
N LEU A 224 6.55 19.23 19.76
CA LEU A 224 6.32 18.62 18.45
C LEU A 224 4.95 17.93 18.37
N SER A 225 4.36 17.92 17.17
CA SER A 225 3.15 17.14 16.88
C SER A 225 3.13 16.60 15.46
N SER A 226 2.61 15.39 15.28
CA SER A 226 2.40 14.79 13.96
C SER A 226 1.52 15.67 13.06
N THR A 227 0.55 16.40 13.62
CA THR A 227 -0.32 17.32 12.86
C THR A 227 0.45 18.51 12.29
N ALA A 228 1.38 19.09 13.06
CA ALA A 228 2.24 20.17 12.57
C ALA A 228 3.16 19.67 11.44
N ILE A 229 3.70 18.46 11.56
CA ILE A 229 4.53 17.84 10.52
C ILE A 229 3.73 17.64 9.23
N ARG A 230 2.53 17.04 9.30
CA ARG A 230 1.68 16.86 8.11
C ARG A 230 1.31 18.17 7.45
N ARG A 231 1.03 19.21 8.25
CA ARG A 231 0.76 20.56 7.75
C ARG A 231 1.98 21.15 7.02
N CYS A 232 3.15 21.10 7.65
CA CYS A 232 4.40 21.58 7.06
C CYS A 232 4.74 20.81 5.76
N ALA A 233 4.66 19.48 5.78
CA ALA A 233 4.88 18.64 4.60
C ALA A 233 3.90 18.89 3.46
N SER A 234 2.70 19.41 3.76
CA SER A 234 1.69 19.74 2.76
C SER A 234 1.92 21.10 2.09
N GLU A 235 2.89 21.89 2.53
CA GLU A 235 3.19 23.19 1.93
C GLU A 235 4.01 23.02 0.63
N ALA A 236 3.52 23.56 -0.49
CA ALA A 236 4.27 24.60 -1.16
C ALA A 236 5.65 24.20 -1.71
N SER A 237 6.60 24.72 -0.97
CA SER A 237 8.01 24.71 -1.24
C SER A 237 8.69 24.37 0.08
N VAL A 238 8.15 23.37 0.79
CA VAL A 238 8.73 22.94 2.06
C VAL A 238 10.15 22.45 1.82
N THR A 239 11.10 23.16 2.41
CA THR A 239 12.51 22.80 2.39
C THR A 239 12.76 21.67 3.39
N HIS A 240 13.85 20.95 3.18
CA HIS A 240 14.33 19.95 4.14
C HIS A 240 14.50 20.57 5.53
N GLU A 241 15.11 21.74 5.63
CA GLU A 241 15.33 22.48 6.88
C GLU A 241 14.00 22.82 7.60
N GLN A 242 13.00 23.33 6.88
CA GLN A 242 11.69 23.64 7.46
C GLN A 242 10.99 22.41 8.03
N LEU A 243 11.03 21.28 7.32
CA LEU A 243 10.43 20.04 7.77
C LEU A 243 11.26 19.39 8.90
N GLN A 244 12.58 19.57 8.91
CA GLN A 244 13.47 19.11 9.97
C GLN A 244 13.16 19.82 11.29
N LEU A 245 12.83 21.12 11.27
CA LEU A 245 12.35 21.86 12.45
C LEU A 245 11.04 21.30 13.02
N CYS A 246 10.21 20.62 12.21
CA CYS A 246 8.98 20.00 12.69
C CYS A 246 9.16 18.57 13.19
N THR A 247 10.15 17.85 12.64
CA THR A 247 10.37 16.41 12.91
C THR A 247 11.45 16.16 13.96
N HIS A 248 12.49 17.00 13.96
CA HIS A 248 13.75 16.87 14.70
C HIS A 248 14.45 15.51 14.47
N LEU A 249 14.18 14.87 13.33
CA LEU A 249 14.75 13.59 12.95
C LEU A 249 15.06 13.61 11.45
N ASP A 250 16.33 13.81 11.10
CA ASP A 250 16.78 13.97 9.72
C ASP A 250 16.40 12.80 8.78
N ASN A 251 16.52 11.58 9.30
CA ASN A 251 16.15 10.37 8.57
C ASN A 251 14.64 10.32 8.25
N ILE A 252 13.80 10.82 9.15
CA ILE A 252 12.35 10.93 8.93
C ILE A 252 12.04 12.08 7.97
N THR A 253 12.70 13.23 8.12
CA THR A 253 12.60 14.35 7.17
C THR A 253 12.88 13.89 5.74
N SER A 254 14.03 13.22 5.56
CA SER A 254 14.48 12.69 4.28
C SER A 254 13.50 11.66 3.72
N TYR A 255 12.96 10.78 4.57
CA TYR A 255 11.98 9.78 4.14
C TYR A 255 10.67 10.43 3.65
N ILE A 256 10.16 11.44 4.36
CA ILE A 256 8.94 12.16 3.98
C ILE A 256 9.09 12.83 2.61
N LEU A 257 10.21 13.54 2.40
CA LEU A 257 10.46 14.25 1.14
C LEU A 257 10.68 13.29 -0.03
N ARG A 258 11.49 12.25 0.16
CA ARG A 258 11.79 11.25 -0.91
C ARG A 258 10.55 10.48 -1.37
N ASN A 259 9.57 10.28 -0.50
CA ASN A 259 8.32 9.56 -0.82
C ASN A 259 7.15 10.52 -1.11
N HIS A 260 7.40 11.83 -1.20
CA HIS A 260 6.38 12.86 -1.47
C HIS A 260 5.13 12.74 -0.57
N LEU A 261 5.34 12.44 0.72
CA LEU A 261 4.22 12.23 1.65
C LEU A 261 3.54 13.56 1.98
N TRP A 262 2.20 13.59 1.88
CA TRP A 262 1.33 14.75 2.16
C TRP A 262 1.45 15.98 1.26
N CYS A 263 2.25 15.94 0.20
CA CYS A 263 2.33 17.04 -0.76
C CYS A 263 0.95 17.39 -1.35
N SER A 264 0.59 18.68 -1.31
CA SER A 264 -0.67 19.16 -1.89
C SER A 264 -0.65 19.09 -3.41
N ARG A 265 -1.83 18.86 -4.01
CA ARG A 265 -2.00 18.82 -5.47
C ARG A 265 -1.55 20.13 -6.15
N LYS A 266 -1.51 21.27 -5.44
CA LYS A 266 -1.03 22.56 -5.99
C LYS A 266 0.49 22.64 -6.17
N ASP A 267 1.24 21.71 -5.61
CA ASP A 267 2.70 21.77 -5.55
C ASP A 267 3.33 20.54 -6.21
N ALA A 268 2.60 19.41 -6.23
CA ALA A 268 2.69 18.46 -7.34
C ALA A 268 2.36 19.14 -8.69
N MET A 269 1.69 20.29 -8.69
CA MET A 269 1.48 21.18 -9.85
C MET A 269 2.70 22.07 -10.19
N SER A 270 3.92 21.65 -9.86
CA SER A 270 5.06 21.91 -10.77
C SER A 270 5.18 20.84 -11.88
N LEU A 271 4.41 19.76 -11.78
CA LEU A 271 4.03 18.86 -12.87
C LEU A 271 2.56 19.11 -13.23
N ASP A 272 2.18 20.39 -13.32
CA ASP A 272 0.96 20.70 -14.06
C ASP A 272 1.21 20.25 -15.50
N VAL A 273 0.47 19.23 -15.90
CA VAL A 273 0.63 18.62 -17.20
C VAL A 273 0.28 19.60 -18.33
N SER A 274 -0.37 20.72 -17.99
CA SER A 274 -0.59 21.89 -18.85
C SER A 274 0.51 22.96 -18.83
N SER A 275 1.49 22.92 -17.93
CA SER A 275 2.60 23.92 -17.86
C SER A 275 4.00 23.34 -18.09
N ALA A 276 4.12 22.03 -18.32
CA ALA A 276 5.38 21.39 -18.74
C ALA A 276 5.83 21.88 -20.13
N PRO A 277 7.15 21.96 -20.39
CA PRO A 277 7.66 22.31 -21.72
C PRO A 277 7.10 21.34 -22.77
N VAL A 278 6.85 21.88 -23.96
CA VAL A 278 6.32 21.18 -25.12
C VAL A 278 7.20 19.95 -25.42
N PHE A 279 6.70 18.74 -25.13
CA PHE A 279 7.30 17.52 -25.66
C PHE A 279 6.64 17.18 -26.99
N SER A 280 7.44 17.09 -28.04
CA SER A 280 6.99 16.54 -29.33
C SER A 280 6.99 15.03 -29.24
N TYR A 281 5.92 14.39 -29.73
CA TYR A 281 5.62 12.95 -29.58
C TYR A 281 6.66 11.99 -30.21
N LYS A 282 7.74 12.52 -30.76
CA LYS A 282 8.75 11.81 -31.52
C LYS A 282 10.01 11.65 -30.68
N ILE A 283 10.61 10.46 -30.71
CA ILE A 283 11.86 10.20 -29.98
C ILE A 283 12.98 11.13 -30.49
N GLU A 284 12.94 11.49 -31.77
CA GLU A 284 13.90 12.38 -32.42
C GLU A 284 13.92 13.79 -31.83
N ASP A 285 12.83 14.19 -31.17
CA ASP A 285 12.68 15.52 -30.57
C ASP A 285 13.07 15.51 -29.06
N LEU A 286 13.39 14.35 -28.49
CA LEU A 286 13.87 14.26 -27.10
C LEU A 286 15.37 14.58 -27.05
N THR A 287 15.74 15.84 -26.87
CA THR A 287 17.17 16.22 -26.76
C THR A 287 17.77 15.83 -25.40
N PRO A 288 19.11 15.66 -25.28
CA PRO A 288 19.78 15.50 -23.99
C PRO A 288 19.45 16.64 -23.00
N GLU A 289 19.30 17.87 -23.49
CA GLU A 289 18.90 19.04 -22.71
C GLU A 289 17.48 18.89 -22.16
N SER A 290 16.52 18.47 -22.98
CA SER A 290 15.15 18.21 -22.55
C SER A 290 15.09 17.09 -21.51
N LEU A 291 15.82 15.99 -21.73
CA LEU A 291 15.88 14.87 -20.78
C LEU A 291 16.55 15.30 -19.45
N SER A 292 17.57 16.15 -19.52
CA SER A 292 18.21 16.75 -18.33
C SER A 292 17.20 17.53 -17.50
N GLU A 293 16.37 18.36 -18.14
CA GLU A 293 15.33 19.13 -17.46
C GLU A 293 14.29 18.21 -16.78
N MET A 294 13.83 17.18 -17.48
CA MET A 294 12.85 16.21 -16.96
C MET A 294 13.36 15.51 -15.69
N VAL A 295 14.57 14.96 -15.73
CA VAL A 295 15.16 14.21 -14.60
C VAL A 295 15.58 15.15 -13.47
N SER A 296 16.00 16.38 -13.78
CA SER A 296 16.29 17.39 -12.76
C SER A 296 15.06 17.79 -11.96
N LYS A 297 13.92 18.00 -12.66
CA LYS A 297 12.65 18.36 -12.03
C LYS A 297 12.15 17.30 -11.05
N SER A 298 12.30 16.01 -11.38
CA SER A 298 11.81 14.95 -10.51
C SER A 298 12.73 14.61 -9.35
N SER A 299 14.04 14.67 -9.55
CA SER A 299 15.02 14.47 -8.48
C SER A 299 15.17 15.68 -7.56
N ASN A 300 14.69 16.85 -8.00
CA ASN A 300 14.93 18.15 -7.39
C ASN A 300 16.43 18.47 -7.23
N VAL A 301 17.26 17.88 -8.10
CA VAL A 301 18.72 18.07 -8.17
C VAL A 301 19.09 18.42 -9.60
N PRO A 302 19.98 19.40 -9.84
CA PRO A 302 20.46 19.71 -11.19
C PRO A 302 21.22 18.51 -11.77
N ILE A 303 20.65 17.87 -12.79
CA ILE A 303 21.22 16.74 -13.52
C ILE A 303 21.42 17.17 -14.96
N LYS A 304 22.63 16.96 -15.47
CA LYS A 304 22.98 17.28 -16.85
C LYS A 304 23.45 16.03 -17.58
N ILE A 305 22.61 15.58 -18.51
CA ILE A 305 22.83 14.50 -19.47
C ILE A 305 23.49 15.12 -20.71
N VAL A 306 24.61 14.54 -21.13
CA VAL A 306 25.41 14.96 -22.29
C VAL A 306 24.95 14.22 -23.54
N SER A 307 24.68 12.93 -23.42
CA SER A 307 24.25 12.08 -24.53
C SER A 307 23.56 10.82 -24.00
N TYR A 308 22.78 10.18 -24.86
CA TYR A 308 22.20 8.87 -24.63
C TYR A 308 21.94 8.19 -25.99
N GLU A 309 21.76 6.87 -25.97
CA GLU A 309 21.29 6.09 -27.11
C GLU A 309 19.85 5.61 -26.85
N SER A 310 19.08 5.39 -27.90
CA SER A 310 17.71 4.89 -27.79
C SER A 310 17.44 3.74 -28.74
N GLU A 311 16.75 2.71 -28.27
CA GLU A 311 16.22 1.62 -29.09
C GLU A 311 14.72 1.45 -28.85
N ARG A 312 13.98 1.11 -29.90
CA ARG A 312 12.56 0.82 -29.79
C ARG A 312 12.37 -0.61 -29.31
N ILE A 313 11.58 -0.79 -28.26
CA ILE A 313 11.31 -2.09 -27.65
C ILE A 313 9.80 -2.41 -27.71
N GLY A 314 9.47 -3.71 -27.65
CA GLY A 314 8.07 -4.15 -27.60
C GLY A 314 7.28 -3.91 -28.90
N GLU A 315 7.96 -3.81 -30.05
CA GLU A 315 7.29 -3.65 -31.35
C GLU A 315 6.25 -4.75 -31.58
N GLY A 316 5.03 -4.34 -31.94
CA GLY A 316 3.90 -5.26 -32.18
C GLY A 316 3.33 -5.94 -30.92
N LYS A 317 3.84 -5.63 -29.72
CA LYS A 317 3.40 -6.23 -28.44
C LYS A 317 2.65 -5.27 -27.52
N GLY A 318 2.82 -3.95 -27.68
CA GLY A 318 2.15 -2.91 -26.89
C GLY A 318 1.02 -2.18 -27.64
N TRP A 319 -0.07 -1.87 -26.94
CA TRP A 319 -1.27 -1.24 -27.52
C TRP A 319 -1.30 0.29 -27.38
N GLY A 320 -0.56 0.84 -26.41
CA GLY A 320 -0.64 2.24 -25.98
C GLY A 320 0.26 3.23 -26.70
N GLY A 321 1.14 2.79 -27.60
CA GLY A 321 2.11 3.64 -28.33
C GLY A 321 3.54 3.07 -28.28
N PRO A 322 4.54 3.75 -28.86
CA PRO A 322 5.90 3.25 -28.90
C PRO A 322 6.56 3.33 -27.51
N ILE A 323 7.35 2.32 -27.21
CA ILE A 323 8.17 2.24 -26.00
C ILE A 323 9.63 2.24 -26.45
N TYR A 324 10.45 3.07 -25.83
CA TYR A 324 11.88 3.15 -26.09
C TYR A 324 12.65 2.85 -24.81
N ARG A 325 13.77 2.16 -24.96
CA ARG A 325 14.80 2.07 -23.93
C ARG A 325 15.84 3.13 -24.23
N LEU A 326 16.11 3.99 -23.26
CA LEU A 326 17.20 4.97 -23.29
C LEU A 326 18.37 4.36 -22.52
N PHE A 327 19.55 4.26 -23.12
CA PHE A 327 20.72 3.59 -22.54
C PHE A 327 22.02 4.32 -22.90
N ASN A 328 23.15 3.85 -22.36
CA ASN A 328 24.46 4.52 -22.50
C ASN A 328 24.41 6.00 -22.10
N ILE A 329 23.61 6.34 -21.08
CA ILE A 329 23.38 7.72 -20.64
C ILE A 329 24.68 8.29 -20.05
N GLN A 330 25.19 9.37 -20.62
CA GLN A 330 26.39 10.07 -20.16
C GLN A 330 26.01 11.33 -19.38
N TYR A 331 26.59 11.52 -18.20
CA TYR A 331 26.35 12.67 -17.33
C TYR A 331 27.59 13.57 -17.26
N SER A 332 27.39 14.90 -17.21
CA SER A 332 28.51 15.86 -17.24
C SER A 332 29.33 15.93 -15.94
N SER A 333 28.75 15.50 -14.82
CA SER A 333 29.44 15.36 -13.53
C SER A 333 28.90 14.14 -12.80
N VAL A 334 29.71 13.08 -12.70
CA VAL A 334 29.39 11.90 -11.90
C VAL A 334 29.70 12.23 -10.45
N LEU A 335 28.80 12.94 -9.78
CA LEU A 335 28.90 13.16 -8.33
C LEU A 335 28.23 12.05 -7.53
N ASP A 336 27.42 11.20 -8.18
CA ASP A 336 26.66 10.16 -7.48
C ASP A 336 26.48 8.91 -8.36
N ASN A 337 26.81 7.74 -7.81
CA ASN A 337 26.56 6.43 -8.44
C ASN A 337 25.07 6.07 -8.42
N SER A 338 24.20 6.93 -7.89
CA SER A 338 22.75 6.74 -7.81
C SER A 338 21.98 7.05 -9.10
N LEU A 339 22.62 7.68 -10.10
CA LEU A 339 21.99 8.03 -11.37
C LEU A 339 21.82 6.79 -12.28
N PRO A 340 20.67 6.65 -12.96
CA PRO A 340 20.39 5.46 -13.76
C PRO A 340 21.22 5.43 -15.05
N SER A 341 21.79 4.26 -15.36
CA SER A 341 22.50 4.04 -16.63
C SER A 341 21.55 3.83 -17.82
N SER A 342 20.28 3.52 -17.56
CA SER A 342 19.22 3.39 -18.56
C SER A 342 17.84 3.71 -17.97
N MET A 343 16.89 4.06 -18.84
CA MET A 343 15.50 4.40 -18.51
C MET A 343 14.54 3.87 -19.58
N ILE A 344 13.27 3.71 -19.24
CA ILE A 344 12.20 3.36 -20.18
C ILE A 344 11.34 4.59 -20.45
N LEU A 345 11.19 4.93 -21.72
CA LEU A 345 10.29 5.96 -22.21
C LEU A 345 9.06 5.30 -22.82
N LYS A 346 7.88 5.53 -22.25
CA LYS A 346 6.58 5.18 -22.86
C LYS A 346 5.94 6.44 -23.42
N LEU A 347 5.57 6.39 -24.71
CA LEU A 347 4.82 7.45 -25.38
C LEU A 347 3.43 6.93 -25.72
N SER A 348 2.38 7.72 -25.48
CA SER A 348 1.01 7.37 -25.86
C SER A 348 0.30 8.45 -26.67
N THR A 349 -0.47 8.04 -27.68
CA THR A 349 -1.14 8.97 -28.62
C THR A 349 -2.53 9.45 -28.15
N GLY A 350 -3.16 8.81 -27.16
CA GLY A 350 -4.47 9.29 -26.69
C GLY A 350 -5.41 8.26 -26.08
N ILE A 351 -6.55 8.00 -26.73
CA ILE A 351 -7.59 7.12 -26.18
C ILE A 351 -7.48 5.74 -26.85
N TRP A 352 -7.47 4.68 -26.05
CA TRP A 352 -7.46 3.30 -26.52
C TRP A 352 -8.54 2.47 -25.82
N ASN A 353 -9.40 1.78 -26.60
CA ASN A 353 -10.53 0.98 -26.09
C ASN A 353 -11.43 1.70 -25.06
N GLY A 354 -11.59 3.02 -25.19
CA GLY A 354 -12.35 3.84 -24.24
C GLY A 354 -11.56 4.28 -22.99
N HIS A 355 -10.31 3.83 -22.83
CA HIS A 355 -9.39 4.27 -21.79
C HIS A 355 -8.57 5.47 -22.26
N VAL A 356 -8.36 6.45 -21.38
CA VAL A 356 -7.55 7.64 -21.66
C VAL A 356 -6.09 7.36 -21.29
N ALA A 357 -5.13 7.67 -22.16
CA ALA A 357 -3.71 7.43 -21.92
C ALA A 357 -3.11 8.19 -20.73
N SER A 358 -3.85 9.14 -20.14
CA SER A 358 -3.44 9.80 -18.92
C SER A 358 -3.50 8.92 -17.67
N LEU A 359 -4.11 7.73 -17.73
CA LEU A 359 -4.28 6.88 -16.55
C LEU A 359 -2.96 6.40 -15.94
N GLU A 360 -2.03 5.88 -16.75
CA GLU A 360 -0.75 5.37 -16.21
C GLU A 360 0.14 6.49 -15.65
N PRO A 361 0.34 7.64 -16.34
CA PRO A 361 1.04 8.78 -15.73
C PRO A 361 0.40 9.25 -14.42
N GLU A 362 -0.93 9.38 -14.37
CA GLU A 362 -1.64 9.79 -13.15
C GLU A 362 -1.52 8.74 -12.04
N PHE A 363 -1.45 7.45 -12.38
CA PHE A 363 -1.13 6.39 -11.43
C PHE A 363 0.26 6.61 -10.82
N TYR A 364 1.30 6.85 -11.62
CA TYR A 364 2.64 7.06 -11.08
C TYR A 364 2.78 8.35 -10.26
N LEU A 365 2.03 9.40 -10.63
CA LEU A 365 2.02 10.65 -9.89
C LEU A 365 1.23 10.55 -8.58
N ASN A 366 0.08 9.86 -8.58
CA ASN A 366 -0.91 9.94 -7.50
C ASN A 366 -1.14 8.63 -6.73
N LEU A 367 -0.81 7.46 -7.25
CA LEU A 367 -1.01 6.19 -6.53
C LEU A 367 0.29 5.48 -6.22
N ALA A 368 1.25 5.46 -7.14
CA ALA A 368 2.55 4.82 -6.94
C ALA A 368 3.25 5.22 -5.63
N PRO A 369 3.32 6.51 -5.23
CA PRO A 369 3.96 6.90 -3.97
C PRO A 369 3.20 6.43 -2.72
N ARG A 370 1.94 5.99 -2.88
CA ARG A 370 1.04 5.57 -1.81
C ARG A 370 0.92 4.04 -1.73
N ILE A 371 1.43 3.32 -2.73
CA ILE A 371 1.46 1.86 -2.78
C ILE A 371 2.69 1.38 -2.04
N SER A 372 2.50 0.41 -1.15
CA SER A 372 3.58 0.02 -0.25
C SER A 372 3.87 -1.46 -0.16
N HIS A 373 3.02 -2.30 -0.75
CA HIS A 373 3.11 -3.75 -0.65
C HIS A 373 3.57 -4.46 -1.93
N ILE A 374 3.69 -3.73 -3.03
CA ILE A 374 4.19 -4.25 -4.30
C ILE A 374 5.36 -3.41 -4.81
N GLN A 375 6.19 -4.02 -5.65
CA GLN A 375 7.18 -3.28 -6.40
C GLN A 375 6.55 -2.80 -7.71
N ILE A 376 6.90 -1.57 -8.05
CA ILE A 376 6.57 -0.91 -9.31
C ILE A 376 7.84 -0.18 -9.76
N PRO A 377 8.06 0.01 -11.08
CA PRO A 377 9.22 0.74 -11.58
C PRO A 377 9.34 2.11 -10.92
N ARG A 378 10.57 2.54 -10.59
CA ARG A 378 10.79 3.91 -10.16
C ARG A 378 10.28 4.88 -11.22
N PHE A 379 9.47 5.84 -10.77
CA PHE A 379 9.00 6.93 -11.59
C PHE A 379 10.09 8.01 -11.72
N TYR A 380 10.38 8.44 -12.95
CA TYR A 380 11.28 9.57 -13.19
C TYR A 380 10.55 10.80 -13.71
N TYR A 381 9.59 10.68 -14.62
CA TYR A 381 8.93 11.87 -15.16
C TYR A 381 7.62 11.53 -15.88
N ALA A 382 6.67 12.45 -15.91
CA ALA A 382 5.46 12.35 -16.72
C ALA A 382 5.05 13.72 -17.27
N ALA A 383 4.55 13.74 -18.51
CA ALA A 383 3.98 14.93 -19.15
C ALA A 383 2.85 14.56 -20.14
N ARG A 384 2.03 15.55 -20.53
CA ARG A 384 1.11 15.49 -21.67
C ARG A 384 1.67 16.37 -22.77
N SER A 385 1.32 16.03 -24.00
CA SER A 385 1.64 16.89 -25.13
C SER A 385 0.80 18.17 -25.06
N ALA A 386 1.42 19.31 -25.36
CA ALA A 386 0.73 20.59 -25.49
C ALA A 386 -0.25 20.59 -26.68
N ASP A 387 0.09 19.86 -27.76
CA ASP A 387 -0.68 19.83 -29.00
C ASP A 387 -1.80 18.77 -28.97
N ASN A 388 -1.63 17.73 -28.13
CA ASN A 388 -2.63 16.69 -27.92
C ASN A 388 -2.73 16.34 -26.42
N PRO A 389 -3.76 16.84 -25.70
CA PRO A 389 -3.89 16.62 -24.27
C PRO A 389 -4.12 15.16 -23.88
N ASN A 390 -4.49 14.30 -24.84
CA ASN A 390 -4.59 12.87 -24.60
C ASN A 390 -3.23 12.17 -24.76
N ALA A 391 -2.29 12.76 -25.50
CA ALA A 391 -0.97 12.18 -25.67
C ALA A 391 -0.11 12.39 -24.42
N THR A 392 0.59 11.35 -24.00
CA THR A 392 1.39 11.35 -22.77
C THR A 392 2.80 10.81 -23.00
N LEU A 393 3.71 11.30 -22.16
CA LEU A 393 5.06 10.79 -21.98
C LEU A 393 5.19 10.30 -20.54
N LEU A 394 5.83 9.15 -20.37
CA LEU A 394 6.16 8.57 -19.08
C LEU A 394 7.57 8.01 -19.11
N LEU A 395 8.40 8.39 -18.14
CA LEU A 395 9.78 7.96 -17.98
C LEU A 395 9.89 7.14 -16.68
N LEU A 396 10.36 5.90 -16.81
CA LEU A 396 10.41 4.89 -15.74
C LEU A 396 11.79 4.23 -15.65
N GLU A 397 12.01 3.54 -14.53
CA GLU A 397 13.13 2.63 -14.32
C GLU A 397 13.22 1.55 -15.40
N ASP A 398 14.44 1.32 -15.88
CA ASP A 398 14.75 0.15 -16.71
C ASP A 398 15.17 -1.03 -15.82
N LEU A 399 14.32 -2.05 -15.80
CA LEU A 399 14.51 -3.27 -15.02
C LEU A 399 15.07 -4.44 -15.85
N SER A 400 15.37 -4.22 -17.13
CA SER A 400 15.76 -5.28 -18.08
C SER A 400 17.02 -6.06 -17.69
N MET A 401 17.91 -5.45 -16.89
CA MET A 401 19.16 -6.08 -16.45
C MET A 401 19.00 -6.98 -15.22
N THR A 402 17.88 -6.87 -14.49
CA THR A 402 17.69 -7.53 -13.19
C THR A 402 16.41 -8.35 -13.10
N HIS A 403 15.48 -8.15 -14.04
CA HIS A 403 14.18 -8.79 -14.04
C HIS A 403 13.81 -9.34 -15.42
N LYS A 404 12.95 -10.36 -15.42
CA LYS A 404 12.37 -10.95 -16.63
C LYS A 404 10.87 -11.03 -16.54
N ALA A 405 10.20 -10.91 -17.69
CA ALA A 405 8.76 -11.09 -17.75
C ALA A 405 8.39 -12.53 -17.41
N ILE A 406 7.42 -12.72 -16.51
CA ILE A 406 7.02 -14.06 -16.10
C ILE A 406 6.37 -14.84 -17.25
N GLY A 407 5.84 -14.14 -18.25
CA GLY A 407 5.30 -14.70 -19.48
C GLY A 407 6.31 -15.47 -20.35
N GLU A 408 7.62 -15.29 -20.14
CA GLU A 408 8.66 -16.10 -20.79
C GLU A 408 8.77 -17.51 -20.19
N ARG A 409 8.17 -17.75 -19.01
CA ARG A 409 8.14 -19.08 -18.40
C ARG A 409 7.17 -20.00 -19.13
N LEU A 410 7.63 -21.22 -19.42
CA LEU A 410 6.82 -22.25 -20.09
C LEU A 410 5.67 -22.76 -19.21
N GLN A 411 5.86 -22.81 -17.89
CA GLN A 411 4.86 -23.23 -16.91
C GLN A 411 5.02 -22.47 -15.59
N PHE A 412 3.91 -22.31 -14.86
CA PHE A 412 3.86 -21.76 -13.51
C PHE A 412 3.64 -22.91 -12.54
N ASP A 413 4.49 -23.04 -11.52
CA ASP A 413 4.16 -23.90 -10.38
C ASP A 413 3.08 -23.27 -9.51
N ASP A 414 2.44 -24.09 -8.68
CA ASP A 414 1.33 -23.66 -7.81
C ASP A 414 1.76 -22.51 -6.89
N ARG A 415 2.97 -22.60 -6.33
CA ARG A 415 3.52 -21.59 -5.43
C ARG A 415 3.60 -20.22 -6.10
N THR A 416 4.02 -20.18 -7.36
CA THR A 416 4.10 -18.96 -8.16
C THR A 416 2.70 -18.39 -8.39
N LEU A 417 1.70 -19.22 -8.69
CA LEU A 417 0.31 -18.79 -8.82
C LEU A 417 -0.23 -18.19 -7.51
N CYS A 418 0.06 -18.84 -6.37
CA CYS A 418 -0.30 -18.34 -5.05
C CYS A 418 0.33 -16.97 -4.77
N VAL A 419 1.63 -16.80 -5.07
CA VAL A 419 2.34 -15.52 -4.89
C VAL A 419 1.77 -14.43 -5.78
N LEU A 420 1.42 -14.72 -7.04
CA LEU A 420 0.82 -13.76 -7.96
C LEU A 420 -0.53 -13.25 -7.43
N VAL A 421 -1.40 -14.17 -7.00
CA VAL A 421 -2.72 -13.81 -6.44
C VAL A 421 -2.58 -13.07 -5.11
N ALA A 422 -1.69 -13.49 -4.23
CA ALA A 422 -1.41 -12.77 -2.99
C ALA A 422 -0.88 -11.35 -3.27
N THR A 423 -0.01 -11.19 -4.26
CA THR A 423 0.59 -9.89 -4.62
C THR A 423 -0.49 -8.90 -5.07
N ILE A 424 -1.35 -9.28 -6.00
CA ILE A 424 -2.43 -8.37 -6.45
C ILE A 424 -3.47 -8.16 -5.34
N ALA A 425 -3.73 -9.16 -4.49
CA ALA A 425 -4.58 -9.00 -3.32
C ALA A 425 -4.05 -7.98 -2.32
N THR A 426 -2.72 -7.79 -2.20
CA THR A 426 -2.17 -6.76 -1.33
C THR A 426 -2.54 -5.35 -1.79
N VAL A 427 -2.48 -5.09 -3.11
CA VAL A 427 -2.93 -3.84 -3.71
C VAL A 427 -4.42 -3.64 -3.43
N HIS A 428 -5.22 -4.69 -3.64
CA HIS A 428 -6.65 -4.59 -3.43
C HIS A 428 -7.01 -4.32 -1.97
N ALA A 429 -6.27 -4.89 -1.02
CA ALA A 429 -6.47 -4.63 0.39
C ALA A 429 -6.09 -3.19 0.77
N GLU A 430 -4.98 -2.68 0.24
CA GLU A 430 -4.48 -1.32 0.51
C GLU A 430 -5.51 -0.24 0.11
N PHE A 431 -6.27 -0.48 -0.96
CA PHE A 431 -7.28 0.45 -1.47
C PHE A 431 -8.74 -0.02 -1.28
N PHE A 432 -8.98 -1.05 -0.46
CA PHE A 432 -10.31 -1.65 -0.30
C PHE A 432 -11.33 -0.66 0.29
N GLU A 433 -12.32 -0.30 -0.53
CA GLU A 433 -13.33 0.76 -0.30
C GLU A 433 -12.70 2.05 0.26
N HIS A 434 -11.49 2.35 -0.17
CA HIS A 434 -10.71 3.41 0.43
C HIS A 434 -11.30 4.78 0.02
N PRO A 435 -11.67 5.66 0.98
CA PRO A 435 -12.34 6.93 0.68
C PRO A 435 -11.56 7.84 -0.28
N LEU A 436 -10.22 7.73 -0.29
CA LEU A 436 -9.33 8.44 -1.22
C LEU A 436 -9.78 8.29 -2.68
N LEU A 437 -10.18 7.08 -3.09
CA LEU A 437 -10.61 6.78 -4.46
C LEU A 437 -11.95 7.44 -4.84
N LEU A 438 -12.64 8.06 -3.89
CA LEU A 438 -13.89 8.79 -4.09
C LEU A 438 -13.71 10.32 -4.03
N THR A 439 -12.50 10.81 -3.73
CA THR A 439 -12.24 12.24 -3.62
C THR A 439 -12.00 12.90 -4.98
N ASP A 440 -12.22 14.22 -5.07
CA ASP A 440 -11.92 15.01 -6.28
C ASP A 440 -10.43 14.96 -6.67
N ALA A 441 -9.55 14.67 -5.70
CA ALA A 441 -8.12 14.44 -5.93
C ALA A 441 -7.85 13.20 -6.82
N PHE A 442 -8.78 12.24 -6.85
CA PHE A 442 -8.70 11.01 -7.63
C PHE A 442 -9.78 10.90 -8.70
N ALA A 443 -10.40 12.04 -9.08
CA ALA A 443 -11.36 12.09 -10.18
C ALA A 443 -10.78 11.61 -11.53
N TRP A 444 -9.45 11.58 -11.65
CA TRP A 444 -8.74 11.02 -12.81
C TRP A 444 -8.85 9.49 -12.90
N LEU A 445 -9.09 8.78 -11.79
CA LEU A 445 -9.23 7.32 -11.74
C LEU A 445 -10.71 6.97 -11.98
N PRO A 446 -11.07 6.50 -13.19
CA PRO A 446 -12.46 6.29 -13.53
C PRO A 446 -13.00 5.05 -12.80
N PRO A 447 -14.27 5.06 -12.36
CA PRO A 447 -14.94 3.81 -12.03
C PRO A 447 -15.16 2.98 -13.30
N LEU A 448 -15.12 1.65 -13.17
CA LEU A 448 -15.28 0.72 -14.29
C LEU A 448 -16.57 0.98 -15.08
N ASN A 449 -17.65 1.36 -14.40
CA ASN A 449 -18.95 1.65 -15.01
C ASN A 449 -18.92 2.78 -16.06
N THR A 450 -17.89 3.63 -16.08
CA THR A 450 -17.69 4.60 -17.17
C THR A 450 -17.53 3.93 -18.54
N LEU A 451 -17.05 2.68 -18.58
CA LEU A 451 -16.84 1.91 -19.80
C LEU A 451 -18.10 1.17 -20.28
N VAL A 452 -19.21 1.24 -19.55
CA VAL A 452 -20.45 0.53 -19.92
C VAL A 452 -20.95 0.91 -21.31
N SER A 453 -20.84 2.20 -21.65
CA SER A 453 -21.25 2.76 -22.96
C SER A 453 -20.43 2.23 -24.12
N TYR A 454 -19.20 1.75 -23.84
CA TYR A 454 -18.34 1.10 -24.82
C TYR A 454 -18.65 -0.40 -24.94
N TYR A 455 -18.72 -1.12 -23.81
CA TYR A 455 -18.85 -2.59 -23.82
C TYR A 455 -20.26 -3.07 -24.16
N GLN A 456 -21.31 -2.43 -23.65
CA GLN A 456 -22.69 -2.90 -23.83
C GLN A 456 -23.13 -2.97 -25.31
N PRO A 457 -22.98 -1.92 -26.14
CA PRO A 457 -23.41 -1.99 -27.53
C PRO A 457 -22.58 -2.98 -28.34
N LYS A 458 -21.25 -3.04 -28.11
CA LYS A 458 -20.35 -3.99 -28.78
C LYS A 458 -20.71 -5.43 -28.46
N TYR A 459 -20.95 -5.73 -27.19
CA TYR A 459 -21.38 -7.04 -26.75
C TYR A 459 -22.71 -7.42 -27.39
N THR A 460 -23.70 -6.51 -27.32
CA THR A 460 -25.06 -6.75 -27.83
C THR A 460 -25.06 -6.97 -29.35
N GLN A 461 -24.26 -6.20 -30.09
CA GLN A 461 -24.09 -6.38 -31.52
C GLN A 461 -23.48 -7.75 -31.84
N ARG A 462 -22.41 -8.13 -31.14
CA ARG A 462 -21.70 -9.38 -31.42
C ARG A 462 -22.49 -10.61 -30.99
N ILE A 463 -23.05 -10.60 -29.79
CA ILE A 463 -23.80 -11.74 -29.27
C ILE A 463 -24.98 -12.05 -30.19
N ASN A 464 -25.65 -11.04 -30.75
CA ASN A 464 -26.77 -11.21 -31.67
C ASN A 464 -26.37 -11.48 -33.13
N SER A 465 -25.07 -11.50 -33.45
CA SER A 465 -24.62 -11.80 -34.81
C SER A 465 -24.77 -13.30 -35.11
N GLU A 466 -25.33 -13.62 -36.27
CA GLU A 466 -25.56 -15.00 -36.70
C GLU A 466 -24.29 -15.89 -36.66
N PRO A 467 -23.09 -15.41 -37.10
CA PRO A 467 -21.88 -16.21 -37.01
C PRO A 467 -21.49 -16.55 -35.57
N TYR A 468 -21.71 -15.63 -34.62
CA TYR A 468 -21.36 -15.83 -33.23
C TYR A 468 -22.38 -16.73 -32.52
N GLN A 469 -23.67 -16.59 -32.81
CA GLN A 469 -24.72 -17.49 -32.30
C GLN A 469 -24.44 -18.95 -32.69
N ARG A 470 -24.19 -19.20 -33.99
CA ARG A 470 -23.82 -20.54 -34.48
C ARG A 470 -22.57 -21.09 -33.79
N LEU A 471 -21.60 -20.22 -33.49
CA LEU A 471 -20.38 -20.59 -32.79
C LEU A 471 -20.65 -20.97 -31.32
N LEU A 472 -21.52 -20.23 -30.62
CA LEU A 472 -21.91 -20.56 -29.25
C LEU A 472 -22.69 -21.88 -29.21
N GLU A 473 -23.74 -22.01 -30.02
CA GLU A 473 -24.58 -23.23 -30.08
C GLU A 473 -23.79 -24.50 -30.40
N ARG A 474 -22.74 -24.38 -31.21
CA ARG A 474 -21.84 -25.51 -31.55
C ARG A 474 -20.97 -25.96 -30.38
N ASN A 475 -20.57 -25.05 -29.49
CA ASN A 475 -19.54 -25.31 -28.47
C ASN A 475 -20.06 -25.29 -27.03
N LEU A 476 -21.31 -24.88 -26.80
CA LEU A 476 -21.87 -24.64 -25.48
C LEU A 476 -23.22 -25.33 -25.28
N SER A 477 -23.56 -25.59 -24.03
CA SER A 477 -24.89 -26.05 -23.65
C SER A 477 -25.96 -24.98 -23.94
N SER A 478 -27.20 -25.40 -24.20
CA SER A 478 -28.34 -24.47 -24.40
C SER A 478 -28.54 -23.50 -23.23
N LYS A 479 -28.23 -23.95 -22.00
CA LYS A 479 -28.23 -23.12 -20.80
C LYS A 479 -27.17 -22.02 -20.84
N ALA A 480 -25.95 -22.33 -21.27
CA ALA A 480 -24.88 -21.35 -21.42
C ALA A 480 -25.18 -20.33 -22.52
N VAL A 481 -25.73 -20.78 -23.66
CA VAL A 481 -26.19 -19.89 -24.74
C VAL A 481 -27.28 -18.92 -24.24
N ALA A 482 -28.29 -19.45 -23.54
CA ALA A 482 -29.35 -18.63 -22.96
C ALA A 482 -28.81 -17.60 -21.94
N TYR A 483 -27.84 -18.00 -21.11
CA TYR A 483 -27.17 -17.09 -20.18
C TYR A 483 -26.43 -15.97 -20.91
N ALA A 484 -25.64 -16.31 -21.94
CA ALA A 484 -24.90 -15.34 -22.73
C ALA A 484 -25.83 -14.32 -23.41
N ASN A 485 -26.95 -14.78 -23.96
CA ASN A 485 -27.95 -13.89 -24.56
C ASN A 485 -28.59 -12.97 -23.51
N GLY A 486 -28.96 -13.52 -22.35
CA GLY A 486 -29.53 -12.76 -21.23
C GLY A 486 -28.57 -11.74 -20.61
N LEU A 487 -27.26 -11.96 -20.69
CA LEU A 487 -26.26 -11.06 -20.08
C LEU A 487 -26.29 -9.64 -20.68
N SER A 488 -26.72 -9.48 -21.93
CA SER A 488 -26.81 -8.19 -22.62
C SER A 488 -27.62 -7.13 -21.85
N THR A 489 -28.71 -7.54 -21.19
CA THR A 489 -29.56 -6.66 -20.38
C THR A 489 -29.00 -6.42 -18.98
N TYR A 490 -28.13 -7.32 -18.50
CA TYR A 490 -27.51 -7.25 -17.17
C TYR A 490 -26.21 -6.45 -17.15
N ILE A 491 -25.56 -6.19 -18.30
CA ILE A 491 -24.28 -5.47 -18.40
C ILE A 491 -24.26 -4.15 -17.60
N PRO A 492 -25.28 -3.26 -17.66
CA PRO A 492 -25.25 -2.03 -16.87
C PRO A 492 -25.19 -2.27 -15.36
N HIS A 493 -26.00 -3.21 -14.86
CA HIS A 493 -26.00 -3.58 -13.45
C HIS A 493 -24.66 -4.23 -13.05
N LEU A 494 -24.14 -5.11 -13.90
CA LEU A 494 -22.86 -5.77 -13.69
C LEU A 494 -21.71 -4.76 -13.50
N PHE A 495 -21.58 -3.81 -14.43
CA PHE A 495 -20.56 -2.77 -14.37
C PHE A 495 -20.75 -1.86 -13.16
N GLN A 496 -22.00 -1.52 -12.82
CA GLN A 496 -22.32 -0.73 -11.64
C GLN A 496 -21.91 -1.44 -10.35
N ALA A 497 -22.34 -2.69 -10.15
CA ALA A 497 -22.04 -3.47 -8.95
C ALA A 497 -20.52 -3.64 -8.73
N LEU A 498 -19.78 -3.93 -9.81
CA LEU A 498 -18.32 -4.00 -9.79
C LEU A 498 -17.65 -2.67 -9.43
N SER A 499 -18.33 -1.53 -9.59
CA SER A 499 -17.74 -0.20 -9.35
C SER A 499 -18.14 0.44 -8.01
N SER A 500 -19.29 0.04 -7.45
CA SER A 500 -19.88 0.71 -6.28
C SER A 500 -19.76 -0.05 -4.97
N GLU A 501 -19.60 -1.36 -5.00
CA GLU A 501 -19.52 -2.21 -3.80
C GLU A 501 -18.17 -2.90 -3.74
N ARG A 502 -17.54 -2.95 -2.56
CA ARG A 502 -16.30 -3.72 -2.34
C ARG A 502 -15.22 -3.36 -3.38
N PHE A 503 -15.23 -2.10 -3.82
CA PHE A 503 -14.32 -1.59 -4.84
C PHE A 503 -12.93 -1.43 -4.26
N SER A 504 -11.93 -1.43 -5.13
CA SER A 504 -10.55 -1.11 -4.81
C SER A 504 -9.88 -0.47 -6.03
N LEU A 505 -8.56 -0.31 -5.98
CA LEU A 505 -7.74 -0.05 -7.15
C LEU A 505 -7.56 -1.37 -7.91
N ALA A 506 -8.29 -1.54 -9.00
CA ALA A 506 -8.06 -2.63 -9.93
C ALA A 506 -6.97 -2.23 -10.92
N HIS A 507 -6.05 -3.16 -11.21
CA HIS A 507 -5.02 -2.98 -12.23
C HIS A 507 -5.64 -2.96 -13.64
N GLY A 508 -6.66 -3.78 -13.89
CA GLY A 508 -7.43 -3.84 -15.13
C GLY A 508 -6.76 -4.60 -16.28
N ASP A 509 -5.48 -4.95 -16.15
CA ASP A 509 -4.71 -5.74 -17.11
C ASP A 509 -3.66 -6.59 -16.37
N PHE A 510 -4.08 -7.27 -15.30
CA PHE A 510 -3.22 -8.14 -14.50
C PHE A 510 -3.01 -9.50 -15.18
N TRP A 511 -1.95 -9.61 -15.99
CA TRP A 511 -1.61 -10.85 -16.70
C TRP A 511 -0.09 -11.05 -16.80
N LYS A 512 0.31 -12.26 -17.19
CA LYS A 512 1.70 -12.73 -17.15
C LYS A 512 2.74 -11.87 -17.89
N ASN A 513 2.35 -11.02 -18.83
CA ASN A 513 3.31 -10.17 -19.55
C ASN A 513 3.52 -8.80 -18.88
N ASN A 514 2.64 -8.41 -17.96
CA ASN A 514 2.73 -7.17 -17.18
C ASN A 514 3.34 -7.40 -15.79
N ILE A 515 3.99 -8.55 -15.59
CA ILE A 515 4.57 -8.96 -14.31
C ILE A 515 6.02 -9.36 -14.56
N LEU A 516 6.95 -8.61 -13.97
CA LEU A 516 8.35 -8.98 -13.96
C LEU A 516 8.71 -9.70 -12.68
N VAL A 517 9.72 -10.56 -12.77
CA VAL A 517 10.29 -11.29 -11.65
C VAL A 517 11.78 -11.00 -11.60
N GLN A 518 12.29 -10.70 -10.41
CA GLN A 518 13.73 -10.50 -10.20
C GLN A 518 14.49 -11.84 -10.40
N ASP A 519 15.60 -11.82 -11.13
CA ASP A 519 16.35 -13.03 -11.51
C ASP A 519 16.78 -13.88 -10.29
N ASP A 520 17.27 -13.24 -9.23
CA ASP A 520 17.75 -13.93 -8.02
C ASP A 520 16.64 -14.21 -6.98
N HIS A 521 15.44 -13.65 -7.19
CA HIS A 521 14.35 -13.67 -6.21
C HIS A 521 13.01 -13.92 -6.90
N PRO A 522 12.65 -15.18 -7.18
CA PRO A 522 11.48 -15.53 -8.00
C PRO A 522 10.12 -15.15 -7.39
N HIS A 523 10.10 -14.65 -6.16
CA HIS A 523 8.91 -14.19 -5.44
C HIS A 523 8.83 -12.66 -5.31
N ARG A 524 9.84 -11.93 -5.79
CA ARG A 524 9.79 -10.46 -5.90
C ARG A 524 9.22 -10.09 -7.25
N LEU A 525 7.98 -9.63 -7.21
CA LEU A 525 7.20 -9.30 -8.40
C LEU A 525 7.13 -7.79 -8.57
N VAL A 526 7.35 -7.35 -9.80
CA VAL A 526 7.13 -5.96 -10.22
C VAL A 526 5.92 -5.92 -11.14
N LEU A 527 4.92 -5.11 -10.79
CA LEU A 527 3.75 -4.91 -11.64
C LEU A 527 3.97 -3.72 -12.59
N LEU A 528 3.69 -3.94 -13.87
CA LEU A 528 3.84 -2.96 -14.94
C LEU A 528 2.47 -2.61 -15.55
N ASP A 529 2.47 -1.53 -16.33
CA ASP A 529 1.38 -1.20 -17.26
C ASP A 529 0.03 -0.92 -16.59
N TRP A 530 -0.02 0.20 -15.87
CA TRP A 530 -1.22 0.66 -15.15
C TRP A 530 -2.19 1.47 -16.03
N GLN A 531 -2.12 1.31 -17.35
CA GLN A 531 -2.92 2.08 -18.33
C GLN A 531 -4.42 1.79 -18.25
N THR A 532 -4.79 0.63 -17.74
CA THR A 532 -6.18 0.17 -17.59
C THR A 532 -6.68 0.27 -16.16
N CYS A 533 -5.90 0.85 -15.24
CA CYS A 533 -6.28 0.88 -13.84
C CYS A 533 -7.57 1.68 -13.64
N CYS A 534 -8.41 1.21 -12.73
CA CYS A 534 -9.71 1.81 -12.49
C CYS A 534 -10.19 1.52 -11.07
N ARG A 535 -11.24 2.23 -10.64
CA ARG A 535 -11.96 1.89 -9.41
C ARG A 535 -12.96 0.78 -9.70
N ALA A 536 -12.65 -0.42 -9.22
CA ALA A 536 -13.48 -1.61 -9.41
C ALA A 536 -13.22 -2.67 -8.33
N ASN A 537 -14.09 -3.67 -8.23
CA ASN A 537 -13.85 -4.85 -7.40
C ASN A 537 -12.59 -5.59 -7.91
N GLY A 538 -11.63 -5.81 -7.01
CA GLY A 538 -10.34 -6.42 -7.34
C GLY A 538 -10.41 -7.85 -7.86
N LEU A 539 -11.53 -8.56 -7.70
CA LEU A 539 -11.71 -9.89 -8.30
C LEU A 539 -11.65 -9.88 -9.82
N LEU A 540 -11.77 -8.72 -10.46
CA LEU A 540 -11.54 -8.57 -11.89
C LEU A 540 -10.13 -8.97 -12.31
N ASP A 541 -9.11 -8.53 -11.58
CA ASP A 541 -7.73 -8.86 -11.89
C ASP A 541 -7.45 -10.36 -11.66
N VAL A 542 -8.01 -10.94 -10.59
CA VAL A 542 -7.90 -12.37 -10.30
C VAL A 542 -8.57 -13.20 -11.41
N ALA A 543 -9.79 -12.83 -11.80
CA ALA A 543 -10.51 -13.51 -12.87
C ALA A 543 -9.75 -13.37 -14.21
N TYR A 544 -9.28 -12.18 -14.54
CA TYR A 544 -8.54 -11.92 -15.77
C TYR A 544 -7.27 -12.74 -15.86
N PHE A 545 -6.46 -12.74 -14.79
CA PHE A 545 -5.25 -13.53 -14.70
C PHE A 545 -5.51 -15.02 -14.90
N LEU A 546 -6.47 -15.60 -14.17
CA LEU A 546 -6.79 -17.02 -14.25
C LEU A 546 -7.29 -17.43 -15.64
N ARG A 547 -8.06 -16.58 -16.33
CA ARG A 547 -8.58 -16.87 -17.67
C ARG A 547 -7.53 -16.72 -18.76
N LEU A 548 -6.61 -15.76 -18.65
CA LEU A 548 -5.52 -15.59 -19.60
C LEU A 548 -4.39 -16.60 -19.44
N LEU A 549 -4.23 -17.21 -18.27
CA LEU A 549 -3.30 -18.34 -18.11
C LEU A 549 -3.70 -19.55 -18.95
N GLY A 550 -5.00 -19.78 -19.17
CA GLY A 550 -5.51 -20.83 -20.05
C GLY A 550 -5.16 -22.28 -19.67
N SER A 551 -4.47 -22.52 -18.55
CA SER A 551 -4.05 -23.86 -18.13
C SER A 551 -5.13 -24.55 -17.30
N GLU A 552 -5.36 -25.85 -17.54
CA GLU A 552 -6.23 -26.67 -16.68
C GLU A 552 -5.77 -26.63 -15.23
N ARG A 553 -4.45 -26.49 -15.00
CA ARG A 553 -3.86 -26.35 -13.67
C ARG A 553 -4.38 -25.12 -12.93
N ALA A 554 -4.32 -23.93 -13.53
CA ALA A 554 -4.81 -22.70 -12.89
C ALA A 554 -6.30 -22.79 -12.53
N ARG A 555 -7.10 -23.46 -13.38
CA ARG A 555 -8.52 -23.72 -13.11
C ARG A 555 -8.73 -24.70 -11.96
N SER A 556 -7.93 -25.76 -11.87
CA SER A 556 -8.01 -26.73 -10.77
C SER A 556 -7.71 -26.10 -9.41
N LEU A 557 -6.90 -25.03 -9.39
CA LEU A 557 -6.52 -24.30 -8.18
C LEU A 557 -7.40 -23.08 -7.88
N GLU A 558 -8.38 -22.76 -8.74
CA GLU A 558 -9.20 -21.53 -8.62
C GLU A 558 -9.74 -21.32 -7.19
N ARG A 559 -10.28 -22.37 -6.58
CA ARG A 559 -10.83 -22.29 -5.21
C ARG A 559 -9.75 -21.95 -4.17
N GLN A 560 -8.59 -22.61 -4.25
CA GLN A 560 -7.46 -22.37 -3.37
C GLN A 560 -6.90 -20.95 -3.56
N LEU A 561 -6.85 -20.47 -4.80
CA LEU A 561 -6.39 -19.12 -5.12
C LEU A 561 -7.36 -18.05 -4.58
N LEU A 562 -8.68 -18.28 -4.63
CA LEU A 562 -9.65 -17.40 -3.97
C LEU A 562 -9.55 -17.42 -2.44
N GLU A 563 -9.18 -18.56 -1.85
CA GLU A 563 -8.89 -18.66 -0.41
C GLU A 563 -7.64 -17.85 -0.04
N ILE A 564 -6.57 -17.93 -0.85
CA ILE A 564 -5.36 -17.13 -0.69
C ILE A 564 -5.66 -15.64 -0.84
N TYR A 565 -6.49 -15.27 -1.81
CA TYR A 565 -6.96 -13.90 -1.98
C TYR A 565 -7.65 -13.40 -0.69
N HIS A 566 -8.60 -14.16 -0.16
CA HIS A 566 -9.31 -13.85 1.08
C HIS A 566 -8.38 -13.77 2.31
N GLN A 567 -7.48 -14.75 2.47
CA GLN A 567 -6.50 -14.76 3.57
C GLN A 567 -5.57 -13.54 3.50
N THR A 568 -5.19 -13.13 2.30
CA THR A 568 -4.38 -11.92 2.09
C THR A 568 -5.18 -10.68 2.47
N LEU A 569 -6.45 -10.57 2.05
CA LEU A 569 -7.32 -9.46 2.48
C LEU A 569 -7.44 -9.37 4.00
N ILE A 570 -7.69 -10.50 4.69
CA ILE A 570 -7.74 -10.57 6.16
C ILE A 570 -6.43 -10.09 6.78
N LYS A 571 -5.30 -10.57 6.26
CA LYS A 571 -3.96 -10.21 6.72
C LYS A 571 -3.70 -8.71 6.64
N TYR A 572 -4.31 -8.01 5.68
CA TYR A 572 -4.22 -6.55 5.55
C TYR A 572 -5.41 -5.81 6.19
N GLY A 573 -6.16 -6.47 7.07
CA GLY A 573 -7.20 -5.86 7.91
C GLY A 573 -8.61 -5.88 7.32
N ILE A 574 -8.83 -6.50 6.16
CA ILE A 574 -10.13 -6.54 5.49
C ILE A 574 -10.88 -7.82 5.89
N SER A 575 -11.49 -7.81 7.07
CA SER A 575 -12.27 -8.95 7.59
C SER A 575 -13.75 -8.92 7.19
N ARG A 576 -14.24 -7.80 6.63
CA ARG A 576 -15.66 -7.61 6.28
C ARG A 576 -16.07 -8.21 4.93
N TYR A 577 -15.11 -8.68 4.13
CA TYR A 577 -15.37 -9.32 2.84
C TYR A 577 -15.17 -10.84 2.98
N SER A 578 -16.25 -11.56 3.31
CA SER A 578 -16.16 -12.98 3.62
C SER A 578 -15.75 -13.83 2.40
N LEU A 579 -15.14 -14.99 2.61
CA LEU A 579 -14.86 -15.95 1.54
C LEU A 579 -16.12 -16.34 0.73
N SER A 580 -17.27 -16.42 1.40
CA SER A 580 -18.55 -16.71 0.73
C SER A 580 -18.95 -15.58 -0.22
N ASP A 581 -18.83 -14.32 0.23
CA ASP A 581 -19.06 -13.14 -0.60
C ASP A 581 -18.06 -13.05 -1.77
N ILE A 582 -16.77 -13.33 -1.52
CA ILE A 582 -15.74 -13.36 -2.57
C ILE A 582 -16.08 -14.37 -3.65
N ARG A 583 -16.47 -15.59 -3.26
CA ARG A 583 -16.87 -16.61 -4.23
C ARG A 583 -18.11 -16.18 -4.99
N LYS A 584 -19.13 -15.65 -4.30
CA LYS A 584 -20.34 -15.12 -4.94
C LYS A 584 -19.99 -14.06 -5.98
N ASP A 585 -19.26 -13.01 -5.59
CA ASP A 585 -18.89 -11.90 -6.46
C ASP A 585 -17.99 -12.36 -7.62
N TYR A 586 -17.08 -13.30 -7.39
CA TYR A 586 -16.25 -13.86 -8.46
C TYR A 586 -17.10 -14.53 -9.55
N TYR A 587 -18.05 -15.39 -9.18
CA TYR A 587 -18.88 -16.11 -10.15
C TYR A 587 -20.07 -15.30 -10.70
N SER A 588 -20.62 -14.36 -9.94
CA SER A 588 -21.78 -13.56 -10.37
C SER A 588 -21.43 -12.20 -10.97
N LEU A 589 -20.22 -11.70 -10.73
CA LEU A 589 -19.76 -10.41 -11.25
C LEU A 589 -18.46 -10.52 -12.07
N ALA A 590 -17.37 -10.99 -11.49
CA ALA A 590 -16.07 -10.95 -12.16
C ALA A 590 -16.03 -11.84 -13.42
N LEU A 591 -16.49 -13.10 -13.35
CA LEU A 591 -16.52 -13.99 -14.51
C LEU A 591 -17.50 -13.55 -15.61
N PRO A 592 -18.74 -13.11 -15.30
CA PRO A 592 -19.61 -12.53 -16.33
C PRO A 592 -18.98 -11.31 -17.00
N PHE A 593 -18.28 -10.45 -16.27
CA PHE A 593 -17.56 -9.32 -16.86
C PHE A 593 -16.42 -9.80 -17.79
N MET A 594 -15.64 -10.81 -17.38
CA MET A 594 -14.61 -11.41 -18.24
C MET A 594 -15.19 -11.96 -19.53
N PHE A 595 -16.37 -12.58 -19.47
CA PHE A 595 -17.08 -13.04 -20.67
C PHE A 595 -17.42 -11.87 -21.60
N VAL A 596 -18.00 -10.79 -21.06
CA VAL A 596 -18.32 -9.57 -21.82
C VAL A 596 -17.06 -8.99 -22.46
N PHE A 597 -15.98 -8.89 -21.69
CA PHE A 597 -14.69 -8.38 -22.14
C PHE A 597 -14.14 -9.18 -23.33
N PHE A 598 -14.08 -10.51 -23.23
CA PHE A 598 -13.55 -11.36 -24.32
C PHE A 598 -14.42 -11.35 -25.57
N VAL A 599 -15.74 -11.26 -25.41
CA VAL A 599 -16.66 -11.08 -26.55
C VAL A 599 -16.38 -9.75 -27.26
N CYS A 600 -16.10 -8.66 -26.53
CA CYS A 600 -15.85 -7.35 -27.14
C CYS A 600 -14.46 -7.18 -27.79
N TRP A 601 -13.44 -7.97 -27.41
CA TRP A 601 -12.04 -7.79 -27.84
C TRP A 601 -11.71 -8.27 -29.29
N ASP A 602 -12.70 -8.61 -30.12
CA ASP A 602 -12.48 -9.15 -31.48
C ASP A 602 -11.91 -10.59 -31.55
N ALA A 603 -12.69 -11.54 -31.06
CA ALA A 603 -12.44 -12.98 -30.95
C ALA A 603 -12.54 -13.80 -32.27
N ASN A 604 -11.85 -13.41 -33.34
CA ASN A 604 -11.70 -14.27 -34.54
C ASN A 604 -10.51 -15.25 -34.48
N ARG A 605 -9.84 -15.38 -33.31
CA ARG A 605 -8.74 -16.35 -33.11
C ARG A 605 -9.22 -17.58 -32.33
N ARG A 606 -8.90 -18.79 -32.82
CA ARG A 606 -9.36 -20.09 -32.29
C ARG A 606 -8.95 -20.35 -30.83
N ASP A 607 -7.82 -19.81 -30.41
CA ASP A 607 -7.27 -19.91 -29.05
C ASP A 607 -8.17 -19.24 -28.00
N LYS A 608 -8.73 -18.06 -28.31
CA LYS A 608 -9.57 -17.29 -27.38
C LYS A 608 -11.02 -17.79 -27.25
N MET A 609 -11.53 -18.57 -28.22
CA MET A 609 -12.86 -19.19 -28.12
C MET A 609 -12.94 -20.21 -27.00
N SER A 610 -11.86 -20.96 -26.77
CA SER A 610 -11.78 -21.92 -25.65
C SER A 610 -11.99 -21.22 -24.29
N GLN A 611 -11.40 -20.03 -24.10
CA GLN A 611 -11.53 -19.24 -22.88
C GLN A 611 -12.98 -18.83 -22.63
N THR A 612 -13.65 -18.31 -23.67
CA THR A 612 -15.05 -17.91 -23.66
C THR A 612 -15.99 -19.07 -23.29
N THR A 613 -15.74 -20.26 -23.85
CA THR A 613 -16.51 -21.47 -23.55
C THR A 613 -16.39 -21.87 -22.08
N PHE A 614 -15.16 -21.91 -21.55
CA PHE A 614 -14.92 -22.33 -20.18
C PHE A 614 -15.52 -21.38 -19.14
N ILE A 615 -15.51 -20.06 -19.40
CA ILE A 615 -16.08 -19.07 -18.48
C ILE A 615 -17.58 -19.34 -18.28
N LEU A 616 -18.34 -19.54 -19.35
CA LEU A 616 -19.78 -19.80 -19.23
C LEU A 616 -20.07 -21.13 -18.53
N GLU A 617 -19.34 -22.18 -18.86
CA GLU A 617 -19.48 -23.48 -18.20
C GLU A 617 -19.15 -23.38 -16.70
N ASP A 618 -18.11 -22.65 -16.32
CA ASP A 618 -17.75 -22.42 -14.92
C ASP A 618 -18.84 -21.61 -14.17
N ILE A 619 -19.46 -20.61 -14.82
CA ILE A 619 -20.60 -19.84 -14.28
C ILE A 619 -21.82 -20.74 -14.05
N ILE A 620 -22.26 -21.49 -15.06
CA ILE A 620 -23.52 -22.26 -14.96
C ILE A 620 -23.42 -23.47 -14.03
N ASN A 621 -22.20 -23.98 -13.81
CA ASN A 621 -21.92 -25.13 -12.95
C ASN A 621 -21.46 -24.74 -11.54
N TYR A 622 -21.36 -23.45 -11.21
CA TYR A 622 -20.95 -22.97 -9.89
C TYR A 622 -21.73 -23.65 -8.74
N ASN A 623 -23.06 -23.67 -8.82
CA ASN A 623 -23.92 -24.30 -7.80
C ASN A 623 -23.81 -25.84 -7.74
N LYS A 624 -23.11 -26.47 -8.70
CA LYS A 624 -22.89 -27.92 -8.76
C LYS A 624 -21.48 -28.34 -8.30
N LYS A 625 -20.56 -27.39 -8.07
CA LYS A 625 -19.22 -27.73 -7.57
C LYS A 625 -19.33 -28.24 -6.11
N PRO A 626 -18.75 -29.41 -5.76
CA PRO A 626 -18.85 -29.95 -4.41
C PRO A 626 -18.27 -28.95 -3.40
N GLN A 627 -19.07 -28.64 -2.36
CA GLN A 627 -18.69 -27.72 -1.28
C GLN A 627 -17.75 -28.36 -0.25
N THR A 628 -17.23 -29.56 -0.52
CA THR A 628 -16.46 -30.32 0.47
C THR A 628 -15.07 -29.71 0.70
N HIS A 629 -14.81 -29.41 1.97
CA HIS A 629 -13.49 -29.18 2.55
C HIS A 629 -12.65 -30.45 2.38
N ASP A 630 -11.65 -30.42 1.51
CA ASP A 630 -10.47 -31.27 1.70
C ASP A 630 -9.25 -30.36 1.80
N THR A 631 -8.75 -30.29 3.02
CA THR A 631 -7.48 -29.72 3.45
C THR A 631 -6.33 -30.21 2.58
N TYR A 632 -5.69 -29.31 1.85
CA TYR A 632 -4.27 -29.42 1.53
C TYR A 632 -3.64 -28.05 1.79
N LEU A 633 -2.76 -28.04 2.80
CA LEU A 633 -1.90 -26.95 3.25
C LEU A 633 -0.99 -26.44 2.12
#